data_AF-A0A8T5EI35-F1
#
_entry.id   AF-A0A8T5EI35-F1
#
_cell.length_a   1.000
_cell.length_b   1.000
_cell.length_c   1.000
_cell.angle_alpha   90.00
_cell.angle_beta   90.00
_cell.angle_gamma   90.00
#
_symmetry.space_group_name_H-M   'P 1'
#
loop_
_entity.id
_entity.type
_entity.pdbx_description
1 polymer ?
#
loop_
_entity_poly.entity_id
_entity_poly.type
_entity_poly.pdbx_seq_one_letter_code
_entity_poly.pdbx_strand_id
1 'polypeptide(L)'
;MRRSGYALFLTILMLFSGCLGMLSGDEDDVVDEPTESPLELSLNVPSGFTFDEPVGFTGLCNCPDVDASIVATIADNPVQGMVHFTNPSEFSVDFGILPSGTYNVQVVMTSEAGNTETANAILTISSPPEDPVTVSAFPPVVYAEAGEASVARVKINHAALDTCLGVWEDERGGLQTVTISGEYGSVQLDEIESSFNGTFTISCGSTEITTSNVSVYIFIFTEENPDTDGDGVPDEFDRCVESSIAFFSIPEINDMDGDGCHDNTEDTDDDADGRPDSTDHCSRGMLGWDSLDSTLDYDSDGCHDASEDDDDDNDNVLDIYDTCSLEFPRTLGWQTNGNEDHDGDGCRDSDQDDDDDNDAVLDIFDECEKGVINWMQNSESDYDG
;
A
#
# COMPACT_ATOMS: atom_id res chain seq x y z
N MET A 1 73.19 47.16 1.99
CA MET A 1 72.93 48.48 2.60
C MET A 1 73.10 49.57 1.55
N ARG A 2 72.03 50.37 1.35
CA ARG A 2 71.93 51.80 0.94
C ARG A 2 72.80 52.35 -0.20
N ARG A 3 72.33 53.22 -1.09
CA ARG A 3 71.02 53.60 -1.68
C ARG A 3 71.40 54.69 -2.70
N SER A 4 71.03 54.46 -3.96
CA SER A 4 71.24 55.29 -5.17
C SER A 4 70.61 56.69 -5.02
N GLY A 5 71.02 57.81 -5.65
CA GLY A 5 71.84 58.04 -6.83
C GLY A 5 71.07 58.96 -7.80
N TYR A 6 71.46 60.25 -7.86
CA TYR A 6 71.55 61.22 -9.00
C TYR A 6 70.83 60.88 -10.34
N ALA A 7 70.34 61.78 -11.21
CA ALA A 7 70.49 63.23 -11.43
C ALA A 7 69.49 63.69 -12.51
N LEU A 8 68.96 64.91 -12.34
CA LEU A 8 68.97 66.05 -13.28
C LEU A 8 69.21 65.80 -14.79
N PHE A 9 68.29 66.23 -15.67
CA PHE A 9 68.62 67.04 -16.87
C PHE A 9 67.37 67.67 -17.55
N LEU A 10 67.35 69.02 -17.60
CA LEU A 10 66.89 69.97 -18.65
C LEU A 10 65.87 69.47 -19.71
N THR A 11 64.82 70.18 -20.16
CA THR A 11 64.76 71.56 -20.72
C THR A 11 63.40 71.79 -21.43
N ILE A 12 62.99 73.06 -21.66
CA ILE A 12 62.19 73.56 -22.83
C ILE A 12 60.67 73.16 -22.81
N LEU A 13 59.63 74.01 -22.89
CA LEU A 13 59.37 75.22 -23.66
C LEU A 13 58.16 75.95 -23.02
N MET A 14 58.39 76.98 -22.21
CA MET A 14 57.36 77.94 -21.81
C MET A 14 57.53 79.18 -22.69
N LEU A 15 56.44 79.58 -23.37
CA LEU A 15 56.05 80.95 -23.76
C LEU A 15 55.59 81.10 -25.23
N PHE A 16 54.27 81.33 -25.33
CA PHE A 16 53.51 82.04 -26.36
C PHE A 16 53.41 81.45 -27.78
N SER A 17 52.20 81.01 -28.14
CA SER A 17 51.46 81.47 -29.34
C SER A 17 50.07 80.82 -29.40
N GLY A 18 48.98 81.60 -29.52
CA GLY A 18 47.71 81.08 -30.03
C GLY A 18 46.42 81.72 -29.51
N CYS A 19 45.89 82.68 -30.27
CA CYS A 19 44.49 83.06 -30.52
C CYS A 19 43.36 82.92 -29.46
N LEU A 20 42.76 84.09 -29.17
CA LEU A 20 41.32 84.45 -29.18
C LEU A 20 40.27 83.34 -29.42
N GLY A 21 39.25 83.31 -28.54
CA GLY A 21 37.93 82.74 -28.82
C GLY A 21 36.95 82.95 -27.66
N MET A 22 36.08 83.97 -27.76
CA MET A 22 34.82 84.05 -27.00
C MET A 22 33.87 82.94 -27.47
N LEU A 23 33.11 82.31 -26.58
CA LEU A 23 31.63 82.29 -26.56
C LEU A 23 31.02 81.23 -25.63
N SER A 24 29.99 81.70 -24.91
CA SER A 24 28.72 81.06 -24.53
C SER A 24 28.67 79.87 -23.57
N GLY A 25 27.80 80.04 -22.57
CA GLY A 25 26.91 78.99 -22.10
C GLY A 25 27.21 78.49 -20.69
N ASP A 26 26.75 79.24 -19.68
CA ASP A 26 26.33 78.58 -18.44
C ASP A 26 24.99 77.89 -18.78
N GLU A 27 25.06 76.61 -19.15
CA GLU A 27 23.92 75.71 -19.10
C GLU A 27 23.93 75.04 -17.72
N ASP A 28 22.82 75.22 -17.00
CA ASP A 28 22.51 74.53 -15.77
C ASP A 28 22.65 73.00 -15.99
N ASP A 29 23.65 72.38 -15.35
CA ASP A 29 23.71 70.93 -15.20
C ASP A 29 22.52 70.52 -14.31
N VAL A 30 21.41 70.20 -14.96
CA VAL A 30 20.33 69.40 -14.38
C VAL A 30 20.94 68.03 -14.10
N VAL A 31 21.18 67.74 -12.83
CA VAL A 31 21.44 66.37 -12.37
C VAL A 31 20.15 65.59 -12.65
N ASP A 32 20.14 64.86 -13.76
CA ASP A 32 19.12 63.85 -14.02
C ASP A 32 19.32 62.76 -12.96
N GLU A 33 18.46 62.76 -11.93
CA GLU A 33 18.34 61.57 -11.09
C GLU A 33 17.94 60.40 -12.00
N PRO A 34 18.56 59.22 -11.89
CA PRO A 34 18.12 58.08 -12.66
C PRO A 34 16.65 57.81 -12.31
N THR A 35 15.76 58.00 -13.27
CA THR A 35 14.37 57.58 -13.13
C THR A 35 14.35 56.06 -13.12
N GLU A 36 14.38 55.46 -11.93
CA GLU A 36 14.17 54.03 -11.78
C GLU A 36 12.79 53.67 -12.34
N SER A 37 12.75 52.69 -13.25
CA SER A 37 11.49 52.11 -13.73
C SER A 37 10.75 51.50 -12.54
N PRO A 38 9.43 51.72 -12.38
CA PRO A 38 8.67 51.15 -11.28
C PRO A 38 8.69 49.61 -11.38
N LEU A 39 8.71 48.92 -10.24
CA LEU A 39 8.60 47.46 -10.20
C LEU A 39 7.19 47.03 -10.66
N GLU A 40 7.12 46.07 -11.58
CA GLU A 40 5.87 45.49 -12.06
C GLU A 40 5.89 43.98 -11.84
N LEU A 41 4.91 43.47 -11.09
CA LEU A 41 4.75 42.05 -10.77
C LEU A 41 3.27 41.65 -10.94
N SER A 42 3.03 40.59 -11.71
CA SER A 42 1.67 40.05 -11.95
C SER A 42 1.68 38.53 -11.85
N LEU A 43 0.66 37.96 -11.23
CA LEU A 43 0.53 36.51 -11.00
C LEU A 43 -0.61 35.94 -11.84
N ASN A 44 -0.38 34.78 -12.44
CA ASN A 44 -1.36 33.99 -13.18
C ASN A 44 -1.59 32.66 -12.45
N VAL A 45 -2.59 32.65 -11.56
CA VAL A 45 -2.83 31.56 -10.61
C VAL A 45 -4.04 30.73 -11.04
N PRO A 46 -3.93 29.39 -11.14
CA PRO A 46 -5.06 28.49 -11.40
C PRO A 46 -6.18 28.62 -10.34
N SER A 47 -7.41 28.29 -10.72
CA SER A 47 -8.58 28.42 -9.83
C SER A 47 -8.65 27.38 -8.69
N GLY A 48 -7.80 26.35 -8.72
CA GLY A 48 -7.71 25.30 -7.71
C GLY A 48 -6.77 24.18 -8.14
N PHE A 49 -6.34 23.37 -7.18
CA PHE A 49 -5.46 22.22 -7.38
C PHE A 49 -6.10 20.96 -6.79
N THR A 50 -5.82 19.82 -7.40
CA THR A 50 -6.21 18.50 -6.91
C THR A 50 -5.25 18.03 -5.82
N PHE A 51 -5.74 17.15 -4.95
CA PHE A 51 -4.92 16.52 -3.92
C PHE A 51 -3.83 15.65 -4.56
N ASP A 52 -2.65 15.61 -3.95
CA ASP A 52 -1.47 14.84 -4.37
C ASP A 52 -0.87 15.20 -5.74
N GLU A 53 -1.21 16.39 -6.28
CA GLU A 53 -0.58 16.93 -7.49
C GLU A 53 0.38 18.11 -7.18
N PRO A 54 1.39 18.36 -8.05
CA PRO A 54 2.27 19.51 -7.91
C PRO A 54 1.52 20.84 -7.99
N VAL A 55 1.75 21.69 -7.00
CA VAL A 55 1.12 23.01 -6.89
C VAL A 55 2.07 24.07 -7.39
N GLY A 56 1.71 24.71 -8.50
CA GLY A 56 2.50 25.80 -9.07
C GLY A 56 1.67 26.77 -9.89
N PHE A 57 2.24 27.94 -10.16
CA PHE A 57 1.63 28.96 -10.99
C PHE A 57 2.70 29.74 -11.77
N THR A 58 2.27 30.53 -12.75
CA THR A 58 3.17 31.40 -13.52
C THR A 58 2.93 32.86 -13.21
N GLY A 59 3.89 33.71 -13.53
CA GLY A 59 3.79 35.15 -13.35
C GLY A 59 4.66 35.92 -14.33
N LEU A 60 4.39 37.21 -14.43
CA LEU A 60 5.13 38.15 -15.27
C LEU A 60 5.77 39.22 -14.39
N CYS A 61 6.98 39.64 -14.75
CA CYS A 61 7.68 40.74 -14.10
C CYS A 61 8.56 41.54 -15.06
N ASN A 62 8.90 42.78 -14.69
CA ASN A 62 9.95 43.55 -15.36
C ASN A 62 11.37 43.27 -14.80
N CYS A 63 11.61 42.06 -14.29
CA CYS A 63 12.85 41.67 -13.62
C CYS A 63 14.16 41.99 -14.38
N PRO A 64 14.25 41.82 -15.71
CA PRO A 64 15.49 42.11 -16.45
C PRO A 64 15.86 43.58 -16.51
N ASP A 65 14.88 44.48 -16.35
CA ASP A 65 15.10 45.93 -16.45
C ASP A 65 15.65 46.53 -15.15
N VAL A 66 15.53 45.80 -14.04
CA VAL A 66 15.85 46.25 -12.67
C VAL A 66 16.76 45.27 -11.91
N ASP A 67 17.31 44.25 -12.62
CA ASP A 67 18.12 43.15 -12.07
C ASP A 67 17.53 42.57 -10.78
N ALA A 68 16.21 42.30 -10.80
CA ALA A 68 15.46 41.91 -9.60
C ALA A 68 15.42 40.39 -9.39
N SER A 69 15.40 39.99 -8.12
CA SER A 69 15.19 38.62 -7.66
C SER A 69 13.75 38.42 -7.18
N ILE A 70 13.22 37.20 -7.35
CA ILE A 70 11.88 36.83 -6.87
C ILE A 70 12.00 35.76 -5.80
N VAL A 71 11.26 35.95 -4.70
CA VAL A 71 11.07 34.95 -3.65
C VAL A 71 9.58 34.72 -3.47
N ALA A 72 9.15 33.46 -3.53
CA ALA A 72 7.77 33.06 -3.28
C ALA A 72 7.68 32.24 -2.00
N THR A 73 6.81 32.64 -1.08
CA THR A 73 6.64 32.04 0.25
C THR A 73 5.18 31.84 0.60
N ILE A 74 4.86 30.77 1.32
CA ILE A 74 3.55 30.63 1.97
C ILE A 74 3.54 31.55 3.21
N ALA A 75 2.58 32.47 3.33
CA ALA A 75 2.61 33.53 4.33
C ALA A 75 2.60 33.04 5.79
N ASP A 76 2.01 31.87 6.04
CA ASP A 76 1.85 31.27 7.37
C ASP A 76 2.81 30.07 7.63
N ASN A 77 3.72 29.75 6.70
CA ASN A 77 4.60 28.57 6.78
C ASN A 77 5.92 28.83 6.01
N PRO A 78 7.13 28.49 6.50
CA PRO A 78 8.38 28.90 5.84
C PRO A 78 8.71 28.13 4.54
N VAL A 79 7.72 27.49 3.91
CA VAL A 79 7.87 26.79 2.64
C VAL A 79 8.10 27.84 1.55
N GLN A 80 9.29 27.82 0.97
CA GLN A 80 9.65 28.59 -0.21
C GLN A 80 9.37 27.77 -1.46
N GLY A 81 8.67 28.39 -2.41
CA GLY A 81 8.48 27.81 -3.74
C GLY A 81 9.77 27.96 -4.56
N MET A 82 10.08 26.96 -5.37
CA MET A 82 11.18 27.02 -6.31
C MET A 82 10.80 27.93 -7.48
N VAL A 83 11.56 29.00 -7.67
CA VAL A 83 11.32 29.97 -8.75
C VAL A 83 12.20 29.63 -9.94
N HIS A 84 11.58 29.42 -11.10
CA HIS A 84 12.25 29.20 -12.38
C HIS A 84 11.84 30.28 -13.38
N PHE A 85 12.82 30.93 -13.99
CA PHE A 85 12.57 31.86 -15.09
C PHE A 85 12.45 31.09 -16.39
N THR A 86 11.26 31.11 -17.00
CA THR A 86 11.01 30.49 -18.31
C THR A 86 11.40 31.43 -19.44
N ASN A 87 11.24 32.73 -19.23
CA ASN A 87 11.72 33.82 -20.09
C ASN A 87 12.24 34.97 -19.20
N PRO A 88 12.95 35.99 -19.75
CA PRO A 88 13.45 37.10 -18.95
C PRO A 88 12.37 37.82 -18.12
N SER A 89 11.15 37.96 -18.66
CA SER A 89 10.01 38.62 -17.99
C SER A 89 8.94 37.64 -17.48
N GLU A 90 9.18 36.33 -17.50
CA GLU A 90 8.22 35.30 -17.12
C GLU A 90 8.85 34.28 -16.18
N PHE A 91 8.16 33.96 -15.10
CA PHE A 91 8.61 33.00 -14.11
C PHE A 91 7.50 32.00 -13.78
N SER A 92 7.91 30.81 -13.34
CA SER A 92 7.06 29.82 -12.71
C SER A 92 7.50 29.60 -11.27
N VAL A 93 6.54 29.39 -10.39
CA VAL A 93 6.76 28.99 -9.00
C VAL A 93 6.22 27.59 -8.81
N ASP A 94 7.04 26.71 -8.25
CA ASP A 94 6.67 25.34 -7.91
C ASP A 94 6.83 25.11 -6.39
N PHE A 95 5.74 24.76 -5.72
CA PHE A 95 5.72 24.43 -4.29
C PHE A 95 5.78 22.92 -4.04
N GLY A 96 5.83 22.09 -5.09
CA GLY A 96 5.71 20.64 -4.98
C GLY A 96 4.32 20.22 -4.53
N ILE A 97 4.23 19.09 -3.83
CA ILE A 97 2.97 18.57 -3.30
C ILE A 97 2.69 19.23 -1.95
N LEU A 98 1.51 19.87 -1.83
CA LEU A 98 1.05 20.50 -0.60
C LEU A 98 -0.16 19.76 -0.01
N PRO A 99 -0.33 19.71 1.32
CA PRO A 99 -1.53 19.15 1.94
C PRO A 99 -2.81 19.89 1.51
N SER A 100 -3.97 19.24 1.58
CA SER A 100 -5.27 19.87 1.30
C SER A 100 -5.50 21.10 2.18
N GLY A 101 -6.08 22.16 1.62
CA GLY A 101 -6.36 23.39 2.36
C GLY A 101 -6.21 24.66 1.52
N THR A 102 -6.35 25.80 2.18
CA THR A 102 -6.21 27.12 1.57
C THR A 102 -4.95 27.80 2.07
N TYR A 103 -4.08 28.19 1.15
CA TYR A 103 -2.78 28.80 1.45
C TYR A 103 -2.73 30.20 0.89
N ASN A 104 -2.26 31.14 1.70
CA ASN A 104 -1.92 32.48 1.26
C ASN A 104 -0.46 32.48 0.81
N VAL A 105 -0.21 32.79 -0.46
CA VAL A 105 1.15 32.89 -1.02
C VAL A 105 1.51 34.35 -1.21
N GLN A 106 2.69 34.72 -0.74
CA GLN A 106 3.31 36.01 -0.94
C GLN A 106 4.51 35.87 -1.87
N VAL A 107 4.50 36.62 -2.97
CA VAL A 107 5.58 36.72 -3.94
C VAL A 107 6.20 38.10 -3.81
N VAL A 108 7.48 38.15 -3.42
CA VAL A 108 8.24 39.38 -3.23
C VAL A 108 9.31 39.47 -4.31
N MET A 109 9.24 40.53 -5.10
CA MET A 109 10.26 40.92 -6.08
C MET A 109 11.13 42.00 -5.45
N THR A 110 12.46 41.83 -5.47
CA THR A 110 13.43 42.77 -4.88
C THR A 110 14.47 43.18 -5.91
N SER A 111 14.61 44.48 -6.19
CA SER A 111 15.64 45.03 -7.09
C SER A 111 17.03 45.11 -6.43
N GLU A 112 18.08 45.33 -7.23
CA GLU A 112 19.44 45.56 -6.71
C GLU A 112 19.52 46.79 -5.78
N ALA A 113 18.71 47.82 -6.05
CA ALA A 113 18.60 49.01 -5.20
C ALA A 113 17.89 48.76 -3.85
N GLY A 114 17.33 47.56 -3.66
CA GLY A 114 16.62 47.15 -2.44
C GLY A 114 15.13 47.57 -2.41
N ASN A 115 14.58 48.05 -3.52
CA ASN A 115 13.15 48.30 -3.64
C ASN A 115 12.41 46.97 -3.79
N THR A 116 11.24 46.85 -3.15
CA THR A 116 10.45 45.61 -3.14
C THR A 116 9.03 45.84 -3.65
N GLU A 117 8.53 44.93 -4.48
CA GLU A 117 7.12 44.83 -4.86
C GLU A 117 6.56 43.48 -4.41
N THR A 118 5.33 43.47 -3.93
CA THR A 118 4.71 42.26 -3.35
C THR A 118 3.36 41.96 -3.97
N ALA A 119 3.20 40.75 -4.48
CA ALA A 119 1.92 40.23 -4.96
C ALA A 119 1.47 39.06 -4.08
N ASN A 120 0.16 38.98 -3.81
CA ASN A 120 -0.42 37.90 -3.01
C ASN A 120 -1.36 37.05 -3.86
N ALA A 121 -1.37 35.75 -3.59
CA ALA A 121 -2.23 34.76 -4.24
C ALA A 121 -2.87 33.84 -3.19
N ILE A 122 -4.02 33.26 -3.52
CA ILE A 122 -4.67 32.23 -2.72
C ILE A 122 -4.63 30.93 -3.52
N LEU A 123 -4.02 29.90 -2.96
CA LEU A 123 -4.02 28.55 -3.53
C LEU A 123 -5.00 27.70 -2.73
N THR A 124 -5.90 26.99 -3.41
CA THR A 124 -6.82 26.05 -2.77
C THR A 124 -6.57 24.67 -3.32
N ILE A 125 -6.13 23.75 -2.44
CA ILE A 125 -5.96 22.34 -2.75
C ILE A 125 -7.19 21.60 -2.22
N SER A 126 -7.84 20.81 -3.08
CA SER A 126 -9.01 20.01 -2.71
C SER A 126 -8.64 18.99 -1.62
N SER A 127 -9.63 18.57 -0.84
CA SER A 127 -9.47 17.41 0.04
C SER A 127 -9.12 16.15 -0.77
N PRO A 128 -8.46 15.15 -0.16
CA PRO A 128 -8.34 13.83 -0.77
C PRO A 128 -9.73 13.29 -1.15
N PRO A 129 -9.84 12.53 -2.26
CA PRO A 129 -11.07 11.84 -2.59
C PRO A 129 -11.48 10.90 -1.45
N GLU A 130 -12.78 10.79 -1.19
CA GLU A 130 -13.30 9.81 -0.23
C GLU A 130 -13.28 8.41 -0.84
N ASP A 131 -12.91 7.42 -0.04
CA ASP A 131 -12.96 6.02 -0.44
C ASP A 131 -14.41 5.60 -0.75
N PRO A 132 -14.64 4.77 -1.78
CA PRO A 132 -15.99 4.34 -2.13
C PRO A 132 -16.60 3.47 -1.04
N VAL A 133 -17.92 3.59 -0.84
CA VAL A 133 -18.68 2.73 0.06
C VAL A 133 -18.60 1.28 -0.40
N THR A 134 -18.33 0.38 0.53
CA THR A 134 -18.41 -1.06 0.33
C THR A 134 -19.47 -1.64 1.26
N VAL A 135 -20.26 -2.59 0.74
CA VAL A 135 -21.31 -3.24 1.52
C VAL A 135 -21.23 -4.74 1.38
N SER A 136 -21.58 -5.44 2.45
CA SER A 136 -21.63 -6.90 2.50
C SER A 136 -22.91 -7.35 3.17
N ALA A 137 -23.49 -8.43 2.66
CA ALA A 137 -24.64 -9.05 3.28
C ALA A 137 -24.26 -9.62 4.65
N PHE A 138 -25.15 -9.50 5.63
CA PHE A 138 -24.87 -9.94 6.99
C PHE A 138 -26.11 -10.54 7.65
N PRO A 139 -26.37 -11.86 7.53
CA PRO A 139 -25.68 -12.84 6.68
C PRO A 139 -26.09 -12.76 5.19
N PRO A 140 -25.37 -13.43 4.26
CA PRO A 140 -25.74 -13.59 2.84
C PRO A 140 -27.06 -14.32 2.62
N VAL A 141 -27.38 -15.29 3.49
CA VAL A 141 -28.63 -16.04 3.49
C VAL A 141 -29.32 -15.84 4.83
N VAL A 142 -30.57 -15.38 4.81
CA VAL A 142 -31.41 -15.27 6.01
C VAL A 142 -32.44 -16.38 5.96
N TYR A 143 -32.37 -17.25 6.95
CA TYR A 143 -33.31 -18.33 7.15
C TYR A 143 -34.53 -17.85 7.93
N ALA A 144 -35.72 -18.15 7.44
CA ALA A 144 -36.98 -17.71 8.02
C ALA A 144 -38.06 -18.80 7.90
N GLU A 145 -39.03 -18.76 8.82
CA GLU A 145 -40.21 -19.63 8.76
C GLU A 145 -41.35 -18.97 7.97
N ALA A 146 -42.16 -19.80 7.32
CA ALA A 146 -43.30 -19.32 6.55
C ALA A 146 -44.34 -18.63 7.47
N GLY A 147 -44.68 -17.38 7.15
CA GLY A 147 -45.65 -16.58 7.89
C GLY A 147 -45.08 -15.83 9.10
N GLU A 148 -43.76 -15.87 9.34
CA GLU A 148 -43.11 -15.08 10.37
C GLU A 148 -42.44 -13.80 9.82
N ALA A 149 -42.33 -12.80 10.68
CA ALA A 149 -41.58 -11.58 10.38
C ALA A 149 -40.08 -11.82 10.60
N SER A 150 -39.25 -11.36 9.67
CA SER A 150 -37.80 -11.55 9.71
C SER A 150 -37.05 -10.23 9.54
N VAL A 151 -35.73 -10.24 9.71
CA VAL A 151 -34.89 -9.04 9.53
C VAL A 151 -33.75 -9.35 8.60
N ALA A 152 -33.64 -8.61 7.51
CA ALA A 152 -32.44 -8.61 6.67
C ALA A 152 -31.50 -7.49 7.12
N ARG A 153 -30.19 -7.74 7.09
CA ARG A 153 -29.18 -6.76 7.48
C ARG A 153 -28.03 -6.70 6.47
N VAL A 154 -27.35 -5.58 6.48
CA VAL A 154 -26.19 -5.27 5.65
C VAL A 154 -25.11 -4.63 6.51
N LYS A 155 -23.86 -5.01 6.32
CA LYS A 155 -22.71 -4.33 6.89
C LYS A 155 -22.17 -3.31 5.89
N ILE A 156 -21.95 -2.09 6.36
CA ILE A 156 -21.53 -0.92 5.60
C ILE A 156 -20.13 -0.55 6.06
N ASN A 157 -19.20 -0.43 5.11
CA ASN A 157 -17.84 0.02 5.36
C ASN A 157 -17.59 1.30 4.57
N HIS A 158 -17.48 2.41 5.31
CA HIS A 158 -17.21 3.75 4.81
C HIS A 158 -16.76 4.66 5.97
N ALA A 159 -15.92 5.66 5.72
CA ALA A 159 -15.40 6.55 6.78
C ALA A 159 -16.49 7.47 7.38
N ALA A 160 -17.47 7.89 6.56
CA ALA A 160 -18.56 8.80 6.94
C ALA A 160 -19.91 8.08 7.08
N LEU A 161 -20.04 7.18 8.05
CA LEU A 161 -21.23 6.34 8.24
C LEU A 161 -22.52 7.13 8.55
N ASP A 162 -22.38 8.32 9.14
CA ASP A 162 -23.49 9.21 9.48
C ASP A 162 -24.15 9.88 8.25
N THR A 163 -23.49 9.83 7.10
CA THR A 163 -24.01 10.32 5.81
C THR A 163 -24.78 9.27 5.02
N CYS A 164 -24.70 7.99 5.43
CA CYS A 164 -25.21 6.87 4.65
C CYS A 164 -26.74 6.84 4.60
N LEU A 165 -27.27 6.58 3.41
CA LEU A 165 -28.69 6.31 3.16
C LEU A 165 -28.83 5.00 2.39
N GLY A 166 -29.86 4.24 2.70
CA GLY A 166 -30.07 2.93 2.12
C GLY A 166 -31.50 2.66 1.71
N VAL A 167 -31.66 1.89 0.64
CA VAL A 167 -32.93 1.36 0.16
C VAL A 167 -32.81 -0.14 -0.01
N TRP A 168 -33.85 -0.86 0.38
CA TRP A 168 -34.04 -2.29 0.13
C TRP A 168 -35.09 -2.46 -0.97
N GLU A 169 -34.77 -3.26 -1.98
CA GLU A 169 -35.69 -3.67 -3.04
C GLU A 169 -35.71 -5.20 -3.13
N ASP A 170 -36.89 -5.82 -3.06
CA ASP A 170 -37.04 -7.26 -3.25
C ASP A 170 -37.61 -7.64 -4.63
N GLU A 171 -37.43 -8.90 -5.03
CA GLU A 171 -37.94 -9.45 -6.31
C GLU A 171 -39.47 -9.37 -6.45
N ARG A 172 -40.19 -9.14 -5.36
CA ARG A 172 -41.65 -8.98 -5.33
C ARG A 172 -42.05 -7.52 -5.56
N GLY A 173 -41.08 -6.62 -5.71
CA GLY A 173 -41.26 -5.17 -5.87
C GLY A 173 -41.48 -4.42 -4.56
N GLY A 174 -41.17 -5.05 -3.42
CA GLY A 174 -41.18 -4.43 -2.10
C GLY A 174 -40.02 -3.45 -1.96
N LEU A 175 -40.33 -2.17 -1.75
CA LEU A 175 -39.36 -1.10 -1.56
C LEU A 175 -39.44 -0.55 -0.14
N GLN A 176 -38.33 -0.59 0.59
CA GLN A 176 -38.26 -0.12 1.98
C GLN A 176 -37.02 0.75 2.22
N THR A 177 -37.11 1.70 3.14
CA THR A 177 -35.95 2.47 3.60
C THR A 177 -35.17 1.68 4.63
N VAL A 178 -33.85 1.61 4.47
CA VAL A 178 -32.97 0.89 5.40
C VAL A 178 -32.74 1.73 6.65
N THR A 179 -32.89 1.12 7.82
CA THR A 179 -32.53 1.74 9.09
C THR A 179 -31.06 1.50 9.36
N ILE A 180 -30.25 2.55 9.35
CA ILE A 180 -28.78 2.48 9.52
C ILE A 180 -28.42 2.93 10.95
N SER A 181 -27.60 2.14 11.63
CA SER A 181 -27.06 2.41 12.96
C SER A 181 -25.60 1.97 13.03
N GLY A 182 -24.68 2.93 12.97
CA GLY A 182 -23.25 2.65 12.87
C GLY A 182 -22.93 1.95 11.55
N GLU A 183 -22.21 0.84 11.62
CA GLU A 183 -21.80 0.03 10.45
C GLU A 183 -22.90 -0.91 9.95
N TYR A 184 -24.09 -0.91 10.53
CA TYR A 184 -25.15 -1.87 10.20
C TYR A 184 -26.40 -1.17 9.67
N GLY A 185 -26.87 -1.62 8.50
CA GLY A 185 -28.20 -1.33 7.97
C GLY A 185 -29.14 -2.52 8.20
N SER A 186 -30.43 -2.25 8.43
CA SER A 186 -31.43 -3.30 8.60
C SER A 186 -32.79 -2.90 8.03
N VAL A 187 -33.56 -3.91 7.61
CA VAL A 187 -34.95 -3.79 7.18
C VAL A 187 -35.77 -4.91 7.83
N GLN A 188 -36.93 -4.55 8.38
CA GLN A 188 -37.91 -5.52 8.86
C GLN A 188 -38.69 -6.04 7.66
N LEU A 189 -38.77 -7.36 7.53
CA LEU A 189 -39.57 -8.05 6.53
C LEU A 189 -40.84 -8.54 7.21
N ASP A 190 -41.99 -8.11 6.69
CA ASP A 190 -43.31 -8.61 7.09
C ASP A 190 -43.48 -10.08 6.70
N GLU A 191 -44.64 -10.69 7.03
CA GLU A 191 -44.95 -12.12 6.79
C GLU A 191 -44.46 -12.61 5.41
N ILE A 192 -43.52 -13.55 5.44
CA ILE A 192 -42.87 -14.11 4.25
C ILE A 192 -43.42 -15.50 3.97
N GLU A 193 -43.96 -15.70 2.77
CA GLU A 193 -44.60 -16.97 2.37
C GLU A 193 -43.72 -17.84 1.46
N SER A 194 -42.65 -17.27 0.88
CA SER A 194 -41.77 -17.97 -0.07
C SER A 194 -40.38 -17.35 -0.10
N SER A 195 -39.35 -18.13 -0.44
CA SER A 195 -37.99 -17.63 -0.62
C SER A 195 -37.90 -16.56 -1.72
N PHE A 196 -37.04 -15.56 -1.55
CA PHE A 196 -36.82 -14.49 -2.52
C PHE A 196 -35.47 -13.81 -2.32
N ASN A 197 -34.93 -13.16 -3.36
CA ASN A 197 -33.80 -12.25 -3.18
C ASN A 197 -34.28 -10.83 -2.89
N GLY A 198 -33.58 -10.13 -2.02
CA GLY A 198 -33.66 -8.68 -1.96
C GLY A 198 -32.29 -8.05 -1.93
N THR A 199 -32.23 -6.80 -2.39
CA THR A 199 -31.00 -6.08 -2.65
C THR A 199 -30.98 -4.80 -1.83
N PHE A 200 -29.95 -4.66 -1.02
CA PHE A 200 -29.59 -3.40 -0.40
C PHE A 200 -28.86 -2.53 -1.41
N THR A 201 -29.26 -1.27 -1.54
CA THR A 201 -28.51 -0.21 -2.22
C THR A 201 -28.19 0.86 -1.21
N ILE A 202 -26.90 1.04 -0.89
CA ILE A 202 -26.41 1.99 0.10
C ILE A 202 -25.57 3.06 -0.59
N SER A 203 -25.85 4.32 -0.27
CA SER A 203 -25.11 5.48 -0.75
C SER A 203 -24.53 6.25 0.45
N CYS A 204 -23.23 6.53 0.44
CA CYS A 204 -22.53 7.27 1.49
C CYS A 204 -21.57 8.31 0.88
N GLY A 205 -21.27 9.38 1.62
CA GLY A 205 -20.31 10.40 1.17
C GLY A 205 -20.55 11.77 1.81
N SER A 206 -19.48 12.44 2.25
CA SER A 206 -19.54 13.82 2.77
C SER A 206 -19.14 14.84 1.71
N THR A 207 -18.19 14.47 0.85
CA THR A 207 -17.67 15.28 -0.26
C THR A 207 -18.04 14.69 -1.61
N GLU A 208 -18.02 13.36 -1.74
CA GLU A 208 -18.41 12.64 -2.95
C GLU A 208 -19.30 11.46 -2.56
N ILE A 209 -20.50 11.39 -3.14
CA ILE A 209 -21.45 10.31 -2.85
C ILE A 209 -21.13 9.12 -3.74
N THR A 210 -20.75 8.01 -3.14
CA THR A 210 -20.58 6.72 -3.80
C THR A 210 -21.72 5.79 -3.43
N THR A 211 -22.03 4.81 -4.29
CA THR A 211 -23.15 3.88 -4.09
C THR A 211 -22.70 2.45 -4.36
N SER A 212 -23.10 1.53 -3.49
CA SER A 212 -22.84 0.11 -3.63
C SER A 212 -24.09 -0.69 -3.30
N ASN A 213 -24.20 -1.89 -3.87
CA ASN A 213 -25.33 -2.78 -3.65
C ASN A 213 -24.88 -4.18 -3.30
N VAL A 214 -25.74 -4.90 -2.57
CA VAL A 214 -25.53 -6.30 -2.23
C VAL A 214 -26.88 -7.01 -2.07
N SER A 215 -26.97 -8.23 -2.57
CA SER A 215 -28.17 -9.05 -2.43
C SER A 215 -28.07 -9.96 -1.21
N VAL A 216 -29.20 -10.14 -0.53
CA VAL A 216 -29.42 -11.11 0.54
C VAL A 216 -30.50 -12.06 0.06
N TYR A 217 -30.23 -13.36 0.17
CA TYR A 217 -31.21 -14.38 -0.16
C TYR A 217 -32.03 -14.72 1.09
N ILE A 218 -33.34 -14.56 1.03
CA ILE A 218 -34.24 -14.99 2.09
C ILE A 218 -34.70 -16.40 1.76
N PHE A 219 -34.28 -17.36 2.56
CA PHE A 219 -34.65 -18.76 2.42
C PHE A 219 -35.80 -19.07 3.39
N ILE A 220 -36.92 -19.56 2.86
CA ILE A 220 -38.03 -20.07 3.66
C ILE A 220 -37.93 -21.59 3.69
N PHE A 221 -37.69 -22.17 4.86
CA PHE A 221 -37.79 -23.61 5.03
C PHE A 221 -39.26 -24.01 5.08
N THR A 222 -39.69 -24.84 4.11
CA THR A 222 -41.06 -25.38 4.04
C THR A 222 -41.16 -26.81 4.56
N GLU A 223 -40.04 -27.40 4.96
CA GLU A 223 -39.97 -28.70 5.64
C GLU A 223 -39.22 -28.48 6.95
N GLU A 224 -39.64 -29.19 8.01
CA GLU A 224 -38.88 -29.22 9.25
C GLU A 224 -37.48 -29.70 8.89
N ASN A 225 -36.51 -28.83 9.07
CA ASN A 225 -35.11 -29.12 8.97
C ASN A 225 -34.68 -29.35 10.43
N PRO A 226 -34.92 -30.56 10.97
CA PRO A 226 -34.66 -30.81 12.37
C PRO A 226 -33.18 -30.56 12.63
N ASP A 227 -32.94 -29.87 13.72
CA ASP A 227 -31.65 -29.54 14.30
C ASP A 227 -31.84 -29.93 15.76
N THR A 228 -31.48 -31.19 16.05
CA THR A 228 -31.92 -31.91 17.25
C THR A 228 -31.29 -31.32 18.51
N ASP A 229 -30.06 -30.84 18.45
CA ASP A 229 -29.36 -30.22 19.57
C ASP A 229 -29.32 -28.68 19.51
N GLY A 230 -29.71 -28.09 18.38
CA GLY A 230 -29.91 -26.65 18.21
C GLY A 230 -28.61 -25.88 17.97
N ASP A 231 -27.57 -26.55 17.46
CA ASP A 231 -26.24 -25.98 17.23
C ASP A 231 -26.17 -25.12 15.95
N GLY A 232 -27.19 -25.21 15.08
CA GLY A 232 -27.29 -24.49 13.81
C GLY A 232 -26.90 -25.30 12.57
N VAL A 233 -26.47 -26.55 12.72
CA VAL A 233 -26.23 -27.51 11.64
C VAL A 233 -27.43 -28.47 11.55
N PRO A 234 -28.00 -28.70 10.36
CA PRO A 234 -29.15 -29.60 10.25
C PRO A 234 -28.79 -31.07 10.46
N ASP A 235 -29.69 -31.89 11.03
CA ASP A 235 -29.46 -33.32 11.31
C ASP A 235 -28.94 -34.15 10.11
N GLU A 236 -29.24 -33.76 8.85
CA GLU A 236 -28.74 -34.44 7.64
C GLU A 236 -27.26 -34.14 7.34
N PHE A 237 -26.76 -33.00 7.80
CA PHE A 237 -25.40 -32.50 7.62
C PHE A 237 -24.57 -32.54 8.90
N ASP A 238 -25.20 -32.89 10.03
CA ASP A 238 -24.60 -32.95 11.34
C ASP A 238 -24.07 -34.37 11.65
N ARG A 239 -22.77 -34.53 11.88
CA ARG A 239 -22.16 -35.80 12.33
C ARG A 239 -22.37 -36.05 13.83
N CYS A 240 -22.72 -35.01 14.58
CA CYS A 240 -22.99 -34.97 16.00
C CYS A 240 -24.44 -34.58 16.36
N VAL A 241 -25.42 -35.11 15.62
CA VAL A 241 -26.90 -34.93 15.78
C VAL A 241 -27.43 -34.82 17.22
N GLU A 242 -26.77 -35.44 18.20
CA GLU A 242 -27.01 -35.17 19.61
C GLU A 242 -25.71 -34.77 20.32
N SER A 243 -25.51 -33.47 20.55
CA SER A 243 -24.40 -32.99 21.37
C SER A 243 -24.64 -33.16 22.89
N SER A 244 -23.57 -33.49 23.59
CA SER A 244 -23.50 -33.60 25.05
C SER A 244 -23.33 -32.25 25.76
N ILE A 245 -22.99 -31.22 24.98
CA ILE A 245 -22.86 -29.82 25.39
C ILE A 245 -23.80 -28.95 24.55
N ALA A 246 -24.16 -27.77 25.07
CA ALA A 246 -24.94 -26.80 24.31
C ALA A 246 -23.99 -25.73 23.75
N PHE A 247 -23.84 -25.68 22.43
CA PHE A 247 -23.03 -24.71 21.71
C PHE A 247 -23.73 -24.30 20.41
N PHE A 248 -23.12 -23.36 19.68
CA PHE A 248 -23.47 -23.10 18.29
C PHE A 248 -22.24 -23.44 17.46
N SER A 249 -22.44 -24.13 16.35
CA SER A 249 -21.42 -24.52 15.40
C SER A 249 -20.96 -23.31 14.59
N ILE A 250 -19.68 -22.95 14.77
CA ILE A 250 -19.07 -21.78 14.15
C ILE A 250 -17.75 -22.19 13.48
N PRO A 251 -17.70 -22.14 12.14
CA PRO A 251 -16.49 -22.40 11.37
C PRO A 251 -15.27 -21.66 11.91
N GLU A 252 -14.12 -22.33 11.90
CA GLU A 252 -12.81 -21.82 12.34
C GLU A 252 -12.70 -21.46 13.84
N ILE A 253 -13.80 -21.52 14.62
CA ILE A 253 -13.79 -21.16 16.05
C ILE A 253 -13.95 -22.38 16.95
N ASN A 254 -14.93 -23.23 16.69
CA ASN A 254 -15.29 -24.36 17.57
C ASN A 254 -15.95 -25.55 16.85
N ASP A 255 -16.00 -25.50 15.52
CA ASP A 255 -16.44 -26.55 14.59
C ASP A 255 -15.66 -26.28 13.29
N MET A 256 -14.48 -26.88 13.15
CA MET A 256 -13.49 -26.49 12.14
C MET A 256 -13.85 -27.00 10.73
N ASP A 257 -14.29 -28.25 10.57
CA ASP A 257 -14.75 -28.82 9.29
C ASP A 257 -16.23 -28.47 8.97
N GLY A 258 -16.97 -27.96 9.95
CA GLY A 258 -18.35 -27.50 9.79
C GLY A 258 -19.38 -28.63 9.83
N ASP A 259 -19.04 -29.77 10.44
CA ASP A 259 -19.87 -30.96 10.47
C ASP A 259 -20.83 -31.05 11.65
N GLY A 260 -20.88 -30.02 12.50
CA GLY A 260 -21.75 -29.96 13.69
C GLY A 260 -21.14 -30.60 14.94
N CYS A 261 -19.91 -31.12 14.87
CA CYS A 261 -19.19 -31.61 16.04
C CYS A 261 -18.35 -30.51 16.68
N HIS A 262 -18.39 -30.42 18.02
CA HIS A 262 -17.53 -29.47 18.72
C HIS A 262 -16.09 -29.98 18.84
N ASP A 263 -15.16 -29.23 18.23
CA ASP A 263 -13.71 -29.51 18.15
C ASP A 263 -13.12 -30.12 19.44
N ASN A 264 -13.36 -29.46 20.59
CA ASN A 264 -12.65 -29.82 21.82
C ASN A 264 -13.27 -30.99 22.60
N THR A 265 -14.45 -31.48 22.22
CA THR A 265 -15.21 -32.42 23.06
C THR A 265 -15.78 -33.62 22.35
N GLU A 266 -16.15 -33.47 21.08
CA GLU A 266 -16.92 -34.45 20.33
C GLU A 266 -16.26 -34.83 19.01
N ASP A 267 -15.56 -33.88 18.40
CA ASP A 267 -14.72 -34.13 17.25
C ASP A 267 -13.36 -34.73 17.66
N THR A 268 -12.77 -35.50 16.76
CA THR A 268 -11.44 -36.09 16.90
C THR A 268 -10.56 -35.90 15.66
N ASP A 269 -11.09 -35.21 14.66
CA ASP A 269 -10.51 -34.94 13.34
C ASP A 269 -11.07 -33.60 12.84
N ASP A 270 -10.62 -32.52 13.49
CA ASP A 270 -11.15 -31.15 13.41
C ASP A 270 -11.19 -30.61 11.95
N ASP A 271 -10.27 -31.00 11.06
CA ASP A 271 -10.25 -30.58 9.65
C ASP A 271 -10.70 -31.65 8.65
N ALA A 272 -11.06 -32.84 9.15
CA ALA A 272 -11.58 -33.97 8.41
C ALA A 272 -10.71 -34.43 7.23
N ASP A 273 -9.39 -34.32 7.36
CA ASP A 273 -8.44 -34.82 6.37
C ASP A 273 -8.18 -36.35 6.47
N GLY A 274 -8.77 -36.98 7.50
CA GLY A 274 -8.72 -38.41 7.75
C GLY A 274 -7.69 -38.85 8.79
N ARG A 275 -6.93 -37.91 9.38
CA ARG A 275 -5.98 -38.17 10.46
C ARG A 275 -6.49 -37.57 11.78
N PRO A 276 -6.52 -38.34 12.88
CA PRO A 276 -7.01 -37.80 14.14
C PRO A 276 -6.09 -36.75 14.74
N ASP A 277 -6.64 -35.73 15.41
CA ASP A 277 -5.90 -34.58 16.00
C ASP A 277 -4.72 -35.01 16.89
N SER A 278 -4.86 -36.17 17.54
CA SER A 278 -3.82 -36.71 18.43
C SER A 278 -2.52 -37.11 17.73
N THR A 279 -2.56 -37.24 16.41
CA THR A 279 -1.49 -37.70 15.52
C THR A 279 -1.27 -36.76 14.34
N ASP A 280 -1.88 -35.59 14.39
CA ASP A 280 -1.84 -34.56 13.36
C ASP A 280 -1.17 -33.31 13.93
N HIS A 281 -0.09 -32.86 13.28
CA HIS A 281 0.60 -31.63 13.65
C HIS A 281 -0.11 -30.37 13.13
N CYS A 282 -0.95 -30.52 12.12
CA CYS A 282 -1.76 -29.50 11.49
C CYS A 282 -3.26 -29.74 11.67
N SER A 283 -3.68 -30.27 12.82
CA SER A 283 -5.07 -30.66 13.15
C SER A 283 -6.16 -29.58 13.04
N ARG A 284 -5.85 -28.37 12.55
CA ARG A 284 -6.81 -27.31 12.26
C ARG A 284 -6.42 -26.66 10.93
N GLY A 285 -5.99 -27.49 9.99
CA GLY A 285 -5.30 -27.12 8.78
C GLY A 285 -6.23 -27.10 7.58
N MET A 286 -5.73 -27.59 6.45
CA MET A 286 -6.47 -27.64 5.21
C MET A 286 -7.59 -28.65 5.37
N LEU A 287 -8.82 -28.22 5.07
CA LEU A 287 -9.98 -29.07 5.25
C LEU A 287 -10.07 -30.18 4.18
N GLY A 288 -10.31 -31.41 4.61
CA GLY A 288 -10.87 -32.48 3.78
C GLY A 288 -10.01 -33.01 2.63
N TRP A 289 -8.68 -32.87 2.71
CA TRP A 289 -7.76 -33.59 1.84
C TRP A 289 -7.48 -35.01 2.38
N ASP A 290 -6.55 -35.78 1.80
CA ASP A 290 -6.24 -37.15 2.25
C ASP A 290 -4.84 -37.17 2.87
N SER A 291 -4.73 -36.93 4.18
CA SER A 291 -3.46 -36.93 4.93
C SER A 291 -2.86 -38.31 5.13
N LEU A 292 -3.51 -39.36 4.61
CA LEU A 292 -2.94 -40.69 4.53
C LEU A 292 -2.23 -40.94 3.18
N ASP A 293 -2.39 -40.03 2.21
CA ASP A 293 -1.66 -40.08 0.95
C ASP A 293 -0.25 -39.52 1.12
N SER A 294 0.73 -40.41 1.27
CA SER A 294 2.16 -40.09 1.37
C SER A 294 2.77 -39.32 0.18
N THR A 295 1.98 -38.95 -0.82
CA THR A 295 2.38 -38.04 -1.91
C THR A 295 1.91 -36.59 -1.70
N LEU A 296 1.15 -36.34 -0.63
CA LEU A 296 0.64 -35.04 -0.19
C LEU A 296 1.05 -34.69 1.26
N ASP A 297 1.55 -35.69 2.00
CA ASP A 297 2.03 -35.65 3.40
C ASP A 297 3.29 -36.54 3.46
N TYR A 298 4.43 -36.00 3.03
CA TYR A 298 5.61 -36.80 2.69
C TYR A 298 6.22 -37.48 3.92
N ASP A 299 6.26 -36.79 5.06
CA ASP A 299 6.73 -37.30 6.35
C ASP A 299 5.63 -37.98 7.21
N SER A 300 4.37 -37.85 6.79
CA SER A 300 3.21 -38.44 7.43
C SER A 300 2.88 -37.84 8.80
N ASP A 301 3.04 -36.54 8.99
CA ASP A 301 2.72 -35.84 10.23
C ASP A 301 1.33 -35.19 10.28
N GLY A 302 0.62 -35.16 9.15
CA GLY A 302 -0.71 -34.56 9.02
C GLY A 302 -0.72 -33.15 8.45
N CYS A 303 0.44 -32.56 8.17
CA CYS A 303 0.53 -31.29 7.48
C CYS A 303 0.57 -31.50 5.96
N HIS A 304 -0.21 -30.70 5.21
CA HIS A 304 -0.19 -30.78 3.75
C HIS A 304 1.08 -30.13 3.20
N ASP A 305 1.94 -30.91 2.54
CA ASP A 305 3.25 -30.52 2.00
C ASP A 305 3.18 -29.15 1.27
N ALA A 306 2.21 -29.00 0.36
CA ALA A 306 2.20 -27.83 -0.52
C ALA A 306 1.66 -26.53 0.13
N SER A 307 1.23 -26.55 1.40
CA SER A 307 0.56 -25.38 1.99
C SER A 307 0.70 -25.18 3.50
N GLU A 308 1.02 -26.21 4.27
CA GLU A 308 0.98 -26.16 5.74
C GLU A 308 2.27 -26.66 6.38
N ASP A 309 3.00 -27.50 5.66
CA ASP A 309 4.37 -27.87 6.01
C ASP A 309 5.37 -26.97 5.27
N ASP A 310 6.47 -26.63 5.94
CA ASP A 310 7.61 -25.91 5.35
C ASP A 310 8.90 -26.80 5.40
N ASP A 311 8.79 -28.05 5.86
CA ASP A 311 9.85 -29.07 6.03
C ASP A 311 9.25 -30.48 5.74
N ASP A 312 8.98 -30.73 4.45
CA ASP A 312 8.19 -31.87 3.94
C ASP A 312 8.71 -33.25 4.39
N ASP A 313 10.00 -33.40 4.71
CA ASP A 313 10.61 -34.66 5.15
C ASP A 313 11.10 -34.69 6.61
N ASN A 314 10.92 -33.57 7.31
CA ASN A 314 11.17 -33.34 8.73
C ASN A 314 12.62 -33.60 9.16
N ASP A 315 13.58 -33.24 8.30
CA ASP A 315 15.02 -33.40 8.53
C ASP A 315 15.67 -32.19 9.27
N ASN A 316 14.90 -31.12 9.52
CA ASN A 316 15.23 -29.79 10.05
C ASN A 316 15.81 -28.77 9.04
N VAL A 317 15.73 -29.02 7.74
CA VAL A 317 16.03 -28.07 6.67
C VAL A 317 14.72 -27.71 5.99
N LEU A 318 14.39 -26.42 5.95
CA LEU A 318 13.15 -25.98 5.29
C LEU A 318 13.23 -26.25 3.78
N ASP A 319 12.10 -26.57 3.14
CA ASP A 319 12.04 -26.92 1.70
C ASP A 319 12.69 -25.90 0.78
N ILE A 320 12.68 -24.62 1.17
CA ILE A 320 13.30 -23.53 0.40
C ILE A 320 14.83 -23.57 0.37
N TYR A 321 15.43 -24.33 1.28
CA TYR A 321 16.87 -24.55 1.43
C TYR A 321 17.26 -26.01 1.23
N ASP A 322 16.27 -26.90 1.09
CA ASP A 322 16.45 -28.32 0.88
C ASP A 322 16.38 -28.66 -0.62
N THR A 323 17.43 -29.28 -1.18
CA THR A 323 17.42 -29.72 -2.58
C THR A 323 16.79 -31.11 -2.76
N CYS A 324 16.51 -31.81 -1.66
CA CYS A 324 15.97 -33.16 -1.55
C CYS A 324 14.56 -33.27 -0.93
N SER A 325 13.88 -32.15 -0.66
CA SER A 325 12.62 -32.11 0.12
C SER A 325 11.51 -33.08 -0.31
N LEU A 326 11.48 -33.48 -1.59
CA LEU A 326 10.51 -34.43 -2.14
C LEU A 326 11.14 -35.61 -2.91
N GLU A 327 12.46 -35.75 -2.86
CA GLU A 327 13.23 -36.67 -3.71
C GLU A 327 13.30 -38.10 -3.14
N PHE A 328 13.45 -39.08 -4.03
CA PHE A 328 13.61 -40.49 -3.66
C PHE A 328 15.09 -40.88 -3.66
N PRO A 329 15.59 -41.60 -2.63
CA PRO A 329 14.86 -42.40 -1.64
C PRO A 329 14.36 -41.61 -0.41
N ARG A 330 13.23 -42.06 0.15
CA ARG A 330 12.68 -41.48 1.39
C ARG A 330 13.56 -41.78 2.59
N THR A 331 14.12 -40.75 3.23
CA THR A 331 14.89 -40.86 4.47
C THR A 331 14.13 -40.28 5.66
N LEU A 332 12.93 -40.81 5.91
CA LEU A 332 12.10 -40.36 7.03
C LEU A 332 12.80 -40.54 8.39
N GLY A 333 12.80 -39.47 9.20
CA GLY A 333 13.35 -39.46 10.56
C GLY A 333 14.88 -39.44 10.63
N TRP A 334 15.57 -39.17 9.52
CA TRP A 334 16.92 -38.64 9.56
C TRP A 334 16.87 -37.15 9.92
N GLN A 335 18.00 -36.63 10.39
CA GLN A 335 18.12 -35.22 10.75
C GLN A 335 19.46 -34.73 10.22
N THR A 336 19.45 -33.60 9.50
CA THR A 336 20.66 -33.02 8.93
C THR A 336 21.74 -32.87 10.01
N ASN A 337 22.98 -33.21 9.64
CA ASN A 337 24.15 -32.92 10.44
C ASN A 337 25.40 -32.85 9.58
N GLY A 338 26.34 -31.97 9.95
CA GLY A 338 27.58 -31.73 9.19
C GLY A 338 28.56 -32.90 9.04
N ASN A 339 28.20 -34.16 9.35
CA ASN A 339 28.97 -35.34 8.97
C ASN A 339 28.29 -36.19 7.87
N GLU A 340 26.98 -36.07 7.72
CA GLU A 340 26.15 -36.83 6.78
C GLU A 340 25.41 -35.92 5.78
N ASP A 341 25.55 -34.61 5.92
CA ASP A 341 25.10 -33.53 5.04
C ASP A 341 26.20 -32.45 5.11
N HIS A 342 27.19 -32.54 4.22
CA HIS A 342 28.43 -31.77 4.33
C HIS A 342 28.24 -30.29 3.99
N ASP A 343 27.39 -29.98 3.03
CA ASP A 343 27.12 -28.62 2.58
C ASP A 343 25.88 -27.97 3.22
N GLY A 344 25.02 -28.77 3.86
CA GLY A 344 23.87 -28.33 4.64
C GLY A 344 22.63 -28.09 3.77
N ASP A 345 22.47 -28.81 2.67
CA ASP A 345 21.40 -28.61 1.70
C ASP A 345 20.21 -29.56 1.87
N GLY A 346 20.13 -30.30 2.98
CA GLY A 346 19.04 -31.23 3.29
C GLY A 346 19.17 -32.59 2.59
N CYS A 347 20.17 -32.76 1.72
CA CYS A 347 20.46 -34.06 1.14
C CYS A 347 21.44 -34.85 1.97
N ARG A 348 21.14 -36.13 2.18
CA ARG A 348 22.08 -37.04 2.83
C ARG A 348 23.17 -37.50 1.86
N ASP A 349 24.41 -37.15 2.17
CA ASP A 349 25.66 -37.47 1.43
C ASP A 349 25.75 -38.96 0.97
N SER A 350 25.14 -39.89 1.71
CA SER A 350 25.35 -41.31 1.46
C SER A 350 24.50 -41.92 0.35
N ASP A 351 23.37 -41.29 0.02
CA ASP A 351 22.34 -41.90 -0.82
C ASP A 351 21.30 -40.94 -1.44
N GLN A 352 21.33 -39.64 -1.11
CA GLN A 352 20.42 -38.63 -1.65
C GLN A 352 21.15 -37.48 -2.36
N ASP A 353 22.39 -37.20 -1.95
CA ASP A 353 23.26 -36.24 -2.61
C ASP A 353 24.24 -36.93 -3.56
N ASP A 354 24.49 -36.32 -4.73
CA ASP A 354 25.51 -36.75 -5.70
C ASP A 354 26.63 -35.68 -5.85
N ASP A 355 26.58 -34.57 -5.11
CA ASP A 355 27.53 -33.42 -5.09
C ASP A 355 27.68 -32.89 -3.65
N ASP A 356 28.34 -33.68 -2.79
CA ASP A 356 28.42 -33.50 -1.32
C ASP A 356 28.90 -32.09 -0.86
N ASP A 357 29.56 -31.30 -1.71
CA ASP A 357 30.01 -29.94 -1.39
C ASP A 357 29.41 -28.83 -2.28
N ASN A 358 28.46 -29.16 -3.15
CA ASN A 358 27.76 -28.26 -4.07
C ASN A 358 28.70 -27.33 -4.88
N ASP A 359 29.85 -27.85 -5.32
CA ASP A 359 30.81 -27.13 -6.18
C ASP A 359 30.49 -27.26 -7.69
N ALA A 360 29.41 -27.96 -8.01
CA ALA A 360 28.91 -28.31 -9.34
C ALA A 360 29.69 -29.44 -10.05
N VAL A 361 30.50 -30.21 -9.33
CA VAL A 361 31.13 -31.45 -9.80
C VAL A 361 30.67 -32.62 -8.97
N LEU A 362 29.84 -33.46 -9.60
CA LEU A 362 29.37 -34.70 -8.99
C LEU A 362 30.51 -35.53 -8.38
N ASP A 363 30.26 -36.12 -7.22
CA ASP A 363 31.22 -36.89 -6.41
C ASP A 363 31.99 -37.92 -7.24
N ILE A 364 31.31 -38.61 -8.15
CA ILE A 364 31.90 -39.64 -9.00
C ILE A 364 33.01 -39.11 -9.94
N PHE A 365 33.07 -37.80 -10.13
CA PHE A 365 34.04 -37.08 -10.92
C PHE A 365 34.89 -36.11 -10.10
N ASP A 366 34.66 -35.99 -8.79
CA ASP A 366 35.44 -35.16 -7.89
C ASP A 366 36.49 -35.99 -7.12
N GLU A 367 37.74 -35.52 -7.09
CA GLU A 367 38.79 -36.11 -6.26
C GLU A 367 38.65 -35.71 -4.78
N CYS A 368 37.88 -34.66 -4.51
CA CYS A 368 37.67 -34.05 -3.20
C CYS A 368 36.19 -33.98 -2.80
N GLU A 369 35.38 -35.02 -3.06
CA GLU A 369 33.93 -35.15 -2.77
C GLU A 369 33.41 -34.24 -1.61
N LYS A 370 34.04 -34.27 -0.42
CA LYS A 370 33.71 -33.38 0.73
C LYS A 370 34.65 -32.19 0.85
N GLY A 371 34.73 -31.40 -0.21
CA GLY A 371 35.71 -30.35 -0.42
C GLY A 371 35.32 -29.04 0.26
N VAL A 372 35.64 -27.93 -0.41
CA VAL A 372 35.24 -26.61 0.08
C VAL A 372 33.87 -26.31 -0.49
N ILE A 373 32.88 -26.23 0.39
CA ILE A 373 31.49 -25.96 0.01
C ILE A 373 31.38 -24.78 -0.97
N ASN A 374 30.63 -24.99 -2.08
CA ASN A 374 30.39 -24.01 -3.14
C ASN A 374 31.68 -23.46 -3.77
N TRP A 375 32.70 -24.29 -3.93
CA TRP A 375 33.94 -23.86 -4.56
C TRP A 375 33.73 -23.58 -6.06
N MET A 376 34.32 -22.49 -6.55
CA MET A 376 34.20 -22.15 -7.97
C MET A 376 35.39 -22.69 -8.74
N GLN A 377 35.15 -23.68 -9.60
CA GLN A 377 36.17 -24.19 -10.53
C GLN A 377 36.46 -23.18 -11.63
N ASN A 378 37.62 -22.53 -11.58
CA ASN A 378 38.09 -21.63 -12.63
C ASN A 378 39.62 -21.61 -12.71
N SER A 379 40.16 -21.01 -13.77
CA SER A 379 41.61 -20.95 -14.02
C SER A 379 42.44 -20.23 -12.95
N GLU A 380 41.81 -19.57 -11.98
CA GLU A 380 42.49 -18.90 -10.85
C GLU A 380 42.48 -19.73 -9.55
N SER A 381 41.57 -20.71 -9.43
CA SER A 381 41.37 -21.54 -8.24
C SER A 381 41.74 -23.00 -8.47
N ASP A 382 41.43 -23.55 -9.64
CA ASP A 382 41.67 -24.95 -10.03
C ASP A 382 43.00 -25.07 -10.79
N TYR A 383 44.01 -25.67 -10.13
CA TYR A 383 45.38 -25.76 -10.64
C TYR A 383 45.73 -27.16 -11.15
N ASP A 384 44.87 -28.15 -10.89
CA ASP A 384 45.02 -29.55 -11.24
C ASP A 384 44.22 -29.88 -12.51
N GLY A 385 43.11 -29.19 -12.74
CA GLY A 385 42.07 -29.58 -13.70
C GLY A 385 41.48 -30.94 -13.33
#